data_AF-A0A934HA91-F1
#
_entry.id   AF-A0A934HA91-F1
#
_cell.length_a   1.000
_cell.length_b   1.000
_cell.length_c   1.000
_cell.angle_alpha   90.00
_cell.angle_beta   90.00
_cell.angle_gamma   90.00
#
_symmetry.space_group_name_H-M   'P 1'
#
loop_
_entity.id
_entity.type
_entity.pdbx_description
1 polymer ?
#
loop_
_entity_poly.entity_id
_entity_poly.type
_entity_poly.pdbx_seq_one_letter_code
_entity_poly.pdbx_strand_id
1 'polypeptide(L)'
;MSYLDDKSSIPTSSDHTGIIAASILMAVIGWGGLWLLVTTTLPTAFPRWLFFVLLYLAVTGTVLPFVRFLNMRFSRPEFPPSGGVILRQSIWVGVFVVACAWLQIPRVLNPVIAFFLALSLIVIEVFLRVRELDQSQDA
;
A
#
# COMPACT_ATOMS: atom_id res chain seq x y z
N MET A 1 42.34 18.59 4.60
CA MET A 1 42.39 17.13 4.39
C MET A 1 41.36 16.47 5.30
N SER A 2 40.07 16.67 5.02
CA SER A 2 38.94 16.22 5.87
C SER A 2 37.69 15.95 5.03
N TYR A 3 37.88 15.43 3.82
CA TYR A 3 36.82 15.27 2.81
C TYR A 3 36.56 13.80 2.43
N LEU A 4 37.11 12.83 3.17
CA LEU A 4 37.10 11.41 2.77
C LEU A 4 36.55 10.45 3.84
N ASP A 5 35.73 10.92 4.78
CA ASP A 5 35.09 10.05 5.79
C ASP A 5 33.56 10.23 5.84
N ASP A 6 32.96 10.56 4.71
CA ASP A 6 31.50 10.54 4.52
C ASP A 6 31.17 9.72 3.27
N LYS A 7 31.65 8.47 3.23
CA LYS A 7 31.35 7.55 2.12
C LYS A 7 31.16 6.11 2.57
N SER A 8 30.66 5.91 3.79
CA SER A 8 30.42 4.58 4.36
C SER A 8 29.13 4.45 5.15
N SER A 9 28.15 5.33 4.98
CA SER A 9 26.75 4.99 5.28
C SER A 9 26.23 4.04 4.19
N ILE A 10 26.79 2.81 4.18
CA ILE A 10 26.18 1.68 3.50
C ILE A 10 24.73 1.66 3.98
N PRO A 11 23.72 1.77 3.10
CA PRO A 11 22.33 1.64 3.52
C PRO A 11 22.19 0.27 4.18
N THR A 12 22.07 0.27 5.51
CA THR A 12 22.07 -0.96 6.29
C THR A 12 20.83 -1.75 5.91
N SER A 13 21.01 -3.03 5.62
CA SER A 13 19.96 -3.99 5.27
C SER A 13 18.83 -4.12 6.32
N SER A 14 19.00 -3.49 7.49
CA SER A 14 18.09 -3.50 8.64
C SER A 14 16.75 -2.80 8.39
N ASP A 15 16.70 -1.72 7.60
CA ASP A 15 15.45 -0.99 7.33
C ASP A 15 14.43 -1.85 6.56
N HIS A 16 14.94 -2.74 5.71
CA HIS A 16 14.10 -3.58 4.86
C HIS A 16 13.42 -4.67 5.68
N THR A 17 14.15 -5.23 6.65
CA THR A 17 13.60 -6.22 7.60
C THR A 17 12.58 -5.58 8.52
N GLY A 18 12.82 -4.33 8.96
CA GLY A 18 11.86 -3.56 9.75
C GLY A 18 10.53 -3.32 9.02
N ILE A 19 10.59 -2.92 7.75
CA ILE A 19 9.38 -2.71 6.92
C ILE A 19 8.61 -4.02 6.70
N ILE A 20 9.31 -5.13 6.44
CA ILE A 20 8.66 -6.44 6.28
C ILE A 20 8.00 -6.86 7.59
N ALA A 21 8.71 -6.79 8.71
CA ALA A 21 8.18 -7.15 10.01
C ALA A 21 6.94 -6.30 10.38
N ALA A 22 7.01 -4.98 10.14
CA ALA A 22 5.88 -4.08 10.33
C ALA A 22 4.69 -4.43 9.44
N SER A 23 4.92 -4.77 8.16
CA SER A 23 3.85 -5.14 7.22
C SER A 23 3.16 -6.44 7.60
N ILE A 24 3.93 -7.45 8.04
CA ILE A 24 3.40 -8.73 8.51
C ILE A 24 2.59 -8.51 9.79
N LEU A 25 3.11 -7.72 10.74
CA LEU A 25 2.39 -7.39 11.97
C LEU A 25 1.06 -6.68 11.65
N MET A 26 1.08 -5.70 10.74
CA MET A 26 -0.15 -5.04 10.26
C MET A 26 -1.13 -6.01 9.61
N ALA A 27 -0.65 -6.94 8.78
CA ALA A 27 -1.49 -7.94 8.13
C ALA A 27 -2.15 -8.86 9.16
N VAL A 28 -1.39 -9.36 10.13
CA VAL A 28 -1.88 -10.23 11.20
C VAL A 28 -2.90 -9.50 12.07
N ILE A 29 -2.63 -8.26 12.47
CA ILE A 29 -3.56 -7.45 13.26
C ILE A 29 -4.83 -7.15 12.45
N GLY A 30 -4.69 -6.78 11.18
CA GLY A 30 -5.81 -6.47 10.30
C GLY A 30 -6.72 -7.68 10.08
N TRP A 31 -6.16 -8.82 9.68
CA TRP A 31 -6.93 -10.05 9.46
C TRP A 31 -7.52 -10.62 10.75
N GLY A 32 -6.74 -10.63 11.84
CA GLY A 32 -7.18 -11.12 13.15
C GLY A 32 -8.31 -10.26 13.72
N GLY A 33 -8.18 -8.93 13.66
CA GLY A 33 -9.23 -8.02 14.06
C GLY A 33 -10.48 -8.15 13.19
N LEU A 34 -10.32 -8.31 11.86
CA LEU A 34 -11.45 -8.51 10.94
C LEU A 34 -12.22 -9.79 11.27
N TRP A 35 -11.50 -10.90 11.48
CA TRP A 35 -12.09 -12.19 11.82
C TRP A 35 -12.85 -12.14 13.15
N LEU A 36 -12.25 -11.52 14.16
CA LEU A 36 -12.89 -11.34 15.46
C LEU A 36 -14.13 -10.46 15.36
N LEU A 37 -14.05 -9.36 14.60
CA LEU A 37 -15.17 -8.45 14.41
C LEU A 37 -16.35 -9.15 13.73
N VAL A 38 -16.11 -9.88 12.64
CA VAL A 38 -17.15 -10.57 11.87
C VAL A 38 -17.81 -11.69 12.68
N THR A 39 -17.08 -12.35 13.59
CA THR A 39 -17.60 -13.48 14.38
C THR A 39 -18.26 -13.07 15.69
N THR A 40 -17.90 -11.91 16.26
CA THR A 40 -18.35 -11.51 17.61
C THR A 40 -19.32 -10.33 17.65
N THR A 41 -19.45 -9.56 16.57
CA THR A 41 -20.28 -8.33 16.59
C THR A 41 -21.44 -8.36 15.62
N LEU A 42 -22.60 -7.86 16.09
CA LEU A 42 -23.76 -7.63 15.23
C LEU A 42 -23.50 -6.44 14.29
N PRO A 43 -24.07 -6.42 13.07
CA PRO A 43 -23.81 -5.40 12.06
C PRO A 43 -24.51 -4.07 12.38
N THR A 44 -24.15 -3.43 13.49
CA THR A 44 -24.58 -2.06 13.86
C THR A 44 -23.71 -1.01 13.17
N ALA A 45 -24.01 0.29 13.34
CA ALA A 45 -23.31 1.36 12.61
C ALA A 45 -21.80 1.47 12.94
N PHE A 46 -21.41 1.20 14.20
CA PHE A 46 -20.04 1.36 14.67
C PHE A 46 -19.10 0.22 14.23
N PRO A 47 -19.46 -1.08 14.36
CA PRO A 47 -18.67 -2.19 13.84
C PRO A 47 -18.42 -2.11 12.33
N ARG A 48 -19.32 -1.53 11.54
CA ARG A 48 -19.08 -1.34 10.09
C ARG A 48 -17.89 -0.43 9.81
N TRP A 49 -17.70 0.62 10.59
CA TRP A 49 -16.52 1.49 10.45
C TRP A 49 -15.24 0.75 10.82
N LEU A 50 -15.27 -0.02 11.91
CA LEU A 50 -14.12 -0.82 12.32
C LEU A 50 -13.77 -1.88 11.28
N PHE A 51 -14.78 -2.45 10.60
CA PHE A 51 -14.58 -3.37 9.48
C PHE A 51 -13.80 -2.70 8.35
N PHE A 52 -14.14 -1.48 7.94
CA PHE A 52 -13.40 -0.79 6.88
C PHE A 52 -11.95 -0.48 7.26
N VAL A 53 -11.73 -0.05 8.50
CA VAL A 53 -10.38 0.23 9.01
C VAL A 53 -9.54 -1.05 9.05
N LEU A 54 -10.10 -2.15 9.57
CA LEU A 54 -9.41 -3.44 9.63
C LEU A 54 -9.19 -4.04 8.25
N LEU A 55 -10.16 -3.91 7.34
CA LEU A 55 -10.02 -4.35 5.95
C LEU A 55 -8.91 -3.55 5.25
N TYR A 56 -8.86 -2.23 5.45
CA TYR A 56 -7.78 -1.39 4.93
C TYR A 56 -6.41 -1.84 5.46
N LEU A 57 -6.30 -2.08 6.77
CA LEU A 57 -5.06 -2.51 7.42
C LEU A 57 -4.62 -3.89 6.92
N ALA A 58 -5.56 -4.83 6.82
CA ALA A 58 -5.33 -6.20 6.36
C ALA A 58 -4.82 -6.19 4.90
N VAL A 59 -5.49 -5.44 4.03
CA VAL A 59 -5.12 -5.33 2.62
C VAL A 59 -3.77 -4.64 2.48
N THR A 60 -3.59 -3.46 3.09
CA THR A 60 -2.33 -2.70 3.00
C THR A 60 -1.14 -3.51 3.55
N GLY A 61 -1.32 -4.17 4.70
CA GLY A 61 -0.31 -5.04 5.30
C GLY A 61 0.02 -6.27 4.45
N THR A 62 -0.95 -6.84 3.73
CA THR A 62 -0.72 -7.99 2.84
C THR A 62 -0.12 -7.57 1.49
N VAL A 63 -0.46 -6.37 1.01
CA VAL A 63 0.00 -5.84 -0.27
C VAL A 63 1.44 -5.33 -0.18
N LEU A 64 1.89 -4.76 0.94
CA LEU A 64 3.29 -4.33 1.14
C LEU A 64 4.33 -5.43 0.81
N PRO A 65 4.26 -6.64 1.37
CA PRO A 65 5.21 -7.72 1.05
C PRO A 65 5.01 -8.23 -0.37
N PHE A 66 3.78 -8.23 -0.90
CA PHE A 66 3.47 -8.65 -2.26
C PHE A 66 4.07 -7.73 -3.32
N VAL A 67 3.90 -6.41 -3.17
CA VAL A 67 4.49 -5.41 -4.08
C VAL A 67 6.01 -5.45 -3.98
N ARG A 68 6.58 -5.60 -2.79
CA ARG A 68 8.03 -5.78 -2.62
C ARG A 68 8.53 -7.06 -3.31
N PHE A 69 7.81 -8.17 -3.19
CA PHE A 69 8.14 -9.41 -3.88
C PHE A 69 8.07 -9.26 -5.41
N LEU A 70 7.04 -8.59 -5.92
CA LEU A 70 6.91 -8.27 -7.34
C LEU A 70 8.04 -7.34 -7.81
N ASN A 71 8.41 -6.35 -6.99
CA ASN A 71 9.47 -5.41 -7.29
C ASN A 71 10.85 -6.11 -7.31
N MET A 72 11.10 -7.06 -6.40
CA MET A 72 12.29 -7.92 -6.44
C MET A 72 12.29 -8.87 -7.65
N ARG A 73 11.11 -9.33 -8.10
CA ARG A 73 10.99 -10.25 -9.23
C ARG A 73 11.19 -9.55 -10.58
N PHE A 74 10.75 -8.29 -10.71
CA PHE A 74 10.75 -7.55 -11.97
C PHE A 74 11.77 -6.41 -12.05
N SER A 75 12.44 -6.01 -10.95
CA SER A 75 13.52 -5.02 -11.03
C SER A 75 14.75 -5.61 -11.71
N ARG A 76 15.01 -5.12 -12.92
CA ARG A 76 16.33 -5.17 -13.55
C ARG A 76 17.26 -4.21 -12.77
N PRO A 77 18.52 -4.59 -12.50
CA PRO A 77 19.43 -3.90 -11.58
C PRO A 77 19.83 -2.44 -11.92
N GLU A 78 19.28 -1.85 -12.98
CA GLU A 78 19.80 -0.62 -13.60
C GLU A 78 19.10 0.66 -13.14
N PHE A 79 17.91 0.57 -12.54
CA PHE A 79 17.19 1.72 -11.96
C PHE A 79 16.44 1.29 -10.69
N PRO A 80 17.03 1.43 -9.49
CA PRO A 80 16.32 1.08 -8.25
C PRO A 80 15.12 2.02 -8.09
N PRO A 81 13.87 1.52 -8.12
CA PRO A 81 12.71 2.36 -7.89
C PRO A 81 12.73 2.87 -6.45
N SER A 82 12.52 4.17 -6.26
CA SER A 82 12.50 4.81 -4.95
C SER A 82 11.49 4.12 -4.02
N GLY A 83 11.90 3.80 -2.79
CA GLY A 83 11.05 3.08 -1.81
C GLY A 83 9.71 3.76 -1.54
N GLY A 84 9.62 5.08 -1.74
CA GLY A 84 8.38 5.85 -1.61
C GLY A 84 7.29 5.51 -2.64
N VAL A 85 7.67 5.09 -3.85
CA VAL A 85 6.70 4.67 -4.89
C VAL A 85 6.02 3.35 -4.51
N ILE A 86 6.76 2.43 -3.91
CA ILE A 86 6.26 1.12 -3.48
C ILE A 86 5.22 1.27 -2.35
N LEU A 87 5.50 2.16 -1.40
CA LEU A 87 4.58 2.45 -0.30
C LEU A 87 3.27 3.05 -0.82
N ARG A 88 3.36 4.02 -1.73
CA ARG A 88 2.20 4.70 -2.33
C ARG A 88 1.32 3.75 -3.15
N GLN A 89 1.91 2.87 -3.95
CA GLN A 89 1.15 1.84 -4.68
C GLN A 89 0.39 0.91 -3.73
N SER A 90 1.02 0.52 -2.62
CA SER A 90 0.37 -0.35 -1.63
C SER A 90 -0.82 0.34 -0.94
N ILE A 91 -0.67 1.64 -0.64
CA ILE A 91 -1.74 2.49 -0.10
C ILE A 91 -2.91 2.61 -1.10
N TRP A 92 -2.62 2.87 -2.38
CA TRP A 92 -3.67 2.96 -3.41
C TRP A 92 -4.47 1.67 -3.56
N VAL A 93 -3.81 0.52 -3.50
CA VAL A 93 -4.50 -0.79 -3.55
C VAL A 93 -5.40 -0.96 -2.32
N GLY A 94 -4.92 -0.58 -1.13
CA GLY A 94 -5.74 -0.57 0.10
C GLY A 94 -6.99 0.30 -0.06
N VAL A 95 -6.81 1.53 -0.55
CA VAL A 95 -7.92 2.48 -0.81
C VAL A 95 -8.91 1.93 -1.84
N PHE A 96 -8.42 1.32 -2.92
CA PHE A 96 -9.25 0.70 -3.95
C PHE A 96 -10.16 -0.41 -3.38
N VAL A 97 -9.60 -1.31 -2.57
CA VAL A 97 -10.36 -2.43 -2.00
C VAL A 97 -11.41 -1.93 -1.01
N VAL A 98 -11.06 -0.95 -0.17
CA VAL A 98 -12.02 -0.32 0.76
C VAL A 98 -13.14 0.39 0.00
N ALA A 99 -12.81 1.13 -1.07
CA ALA A 99 -13.81 1.78 -1.91
C ALA A 99 -14.74 0.74 -2.57
N CYS A 100 -14.20 -0.38 -3.06
CA CYS A 100 -15.02 -1.47 -3.60
C CYS A 100 -15.95 -2.08 -2.55
N ALA A 101 -15.43 -2.37 -1.35
CA ALA A 101 -16.22 -2.89 -0.23
C ALA A 101 -17.32 -1.90 0.19
N TRP A 102 -17.02 -0.60 0.14
CA TRP A 102 -18.00 0.46 0.41
C TRP A 102 -19.12 0.48 -0.62
N LEU A 103 -18.79 0.40 -1.92
CA LEU A 103 -19.78 0.31 -3.01
C LEU A 103 -20.60 -0.99 -2.98
N GLN A 104 -20.11 -2.02 -2.28
CA GLN A 104 -20.85 -3.26 -2.10
C GLN A 104 -22.04 -3.12 -1.15
N ILE A 105 -22.00 -2.19 -0.18
CA ILE A 105 -23.12 -1.93 0.76
C ILE A 105 -24.40 -1.54 0.01
N PRO A 106 -24.40 -0.54 -0.90
CA PRO A 106 -25.56 -0.20 -1.70
C PRO A 106 -25.79 -1.18 -2.88
N ARG A 107 -24.98 -2.24 -3.03
CA ARG A 107 -24.99 -3.20 -4.15
C ARG A 107 -24.87 -2.55 -5.54
N VAL A 108 -24.17 -1.42 -5.63
CA VAL A 108 -23.87 -0.76 -6.91
C VAL A 108 -22.57 -1.25 -7.53
N LEU A 109 -21.80 -2.08 -6.80
CA LEU A 109 -20.55 -2.63 -7.30
C LEU A 109 -20.81 -3.61 -8.46
N ASN A 110 -20.44 -3.19 -9.66
CA ASN A 110 -20.37 -4.02 -10.86
C ASN A 110 -18.90 -4.11 -11.30
N PRO A 111 -18.45 -5.24 -11.90
CA PRO A 111 -17.12 -5.35 -12.50
C PRO A 111 -16.72 -4.15 -13.37
N VAL A 112 -17.67 -3.56 -14.11
CA VAL A 112 -17.44 -2.35 -14.92
C VAL A 112 -17.08 -1.15 -14.05
N ILE A 113 -17.83 -0.91 -12.96
CA ILE A 113 -17.56 0.20 -12.03
C ILE A 113 -16.23 -0.02 -11.31
N ALA A 114 -15.93 -1.25 -10.89
CA ALA A 114 -14.64 -1.59 -10.30
C ALA A 114 -13.49 -1.31 -11.28
N PHE A 115 -13.65 -1.63 -12.55
CA PHE A 115 -12.67 -1.32 -13.60
C PHE A 115 -12.45 0.18 -13.76
N PHE A 116 -13.52 0.98 -13.88
CA PHE A 116 -13.40 2.44 -13.99
C PHE A 116 -12.77 3.06 -12.74
N LEU A 117 -13.08 2.54 -11.56
CA LEU A 117 -12.50 3.00 -10.31
C LEU A 117 -11.02 2.63 -10.20
N ALA A 118 -10.62 1.44 -10.64
CA ALA A 118 -9.19 1.08 -10.73
C ALA A 118 -8.46 1.98 -11.73
N LEU A 119 -9.06 2.19 -12.91
CA LEU A 119 -8.49 3.01 -13.96
C LEU A 119 -8.29 4.46 -13.49
N SER A 120 -9.26 5.05 -12.80
CA SER A 120 -9.14 6.42 -12.30
C SER A 120 -8.01 6.58 -11.29
N LEU A 121 -7.84 5.62 -10.36
CA LEU A 121 -6.73 5.63 -9.40
C LEU A 121 -5.38 5.47 -10.11
N ILE A 122 -5.29 4.61 -11.12
CA ILE A 122 -4.07 4.44 -11.93
C ILE A 122 -3.72 5.76 -12.65
N VAL A 123 -4.70 6.43 -13.25
CA VAL A 123 -4.48 7.72 -13.92
C VAL A 123 -3.96 8.77 -12.93
N ILE A 124 -4.54 8.84 -11.73
CA ILE A 124 -4.09 9.77 -10.67
C ILE A 124 -2.65 9.45 -10.25
N GLU A 125 -2.33 8.17 -10.04
CA GLU A 125 -0.97 7.73 -9.68
C GLU A 125 0.06 8.08 -10.76
N VAL A 126 -0.27 7.85 -12.03
CA VAL A 126 0.59 8.22 -13.17
C VAL A 126 0.80 9.74 -13.19
N PHE A 127 -0.26 10.52 -13.02
CA PHE A 127 -0.17 11.97 -12.99
C PHE A 127 0.71 12.48 -11.84
N LEU A 128 0.53 11.94 -10.64
CA LEU A 128 1.37 12.27 -9.48
C LEU A 128 2.83 11.90 -9.72
N ARG A 129 3.10 10.75 -10.35
CA ARG A 129 4.45 10.31 -10.69
C ARG A 129 5.11 11.25 -11.71
N VAL A 130 4.41 11.67 -12.75
CA VAL A 130 4.94 12.62 -13.73
C VAL A 130 5.30 13.94 -13.07
N ARG A 131 4.42 14.46 -12.19
CA ARG A 131 4.69 15.71 -11.47
C ARG A 131 5.89 15.65 -10.52
N GLU A 132 6.12 14.49 -9.89
CA GLU A 132 7.26 14.28 -9.01
C GLU A 132 8.58 14.23 -9.79
N LEU A 133 8.57 13.67 -11.01
CA LEU A 133 9.74 13.64 -11.88
C LEU A 133 10.14 15.03 -12.37
N ASP A 134 9.17 15.86 -12.79
CA ASP A 134 9.44 17.24 -13.22
C ASP A 134 10.13 18.05 -12.10
N GLN A 135 9.61 17.95 -10.87
CA GLN A 135 10.15 18.71 -9.73
C GLN A 135 11.57 18.30 -9.33
N SER A 136 12.01 17.09 -9.70
CA SER A 136 13.37 16.62 -9.45
C SER A 136 14.40 17.12 -10.47
N GLN A 137 13.98 17.61 -11.64
CA GLN A 137 14.88 18.16 -12.65
C GLN A 137 15.24 19.65 -12.40
N ASP A 138 14.45 20.35 -11.59
CA ASP A 138 14.63 21.78 -11.28
C ASP A 138 15.48 22.04 -10.02
N ALA A 139 15.95 20.98 -9.34
CA ALA A 139 16.75 21.03 -8.10
C ALA A 139 18.19 20.57 -8.31
#